data_AF-A0A1D8S405-F1
#
_entry.id   AF-A0A1D8S405-F1
#
_cell.length_a   1.000
_cell.length_b   1.000
_cell.length_c   1.000
_cell.angle_alpha   90.00
_cell.angle_beta   90.00
_cell.angle_gamma   90.00
#
_symmetry.space_group_name_H-M   'P 1'
#
loop_
_entity.id
_entity.type
_entity.pdbx_description
1 polymer ?
#
loop_
_entity_poly.entity_id
_entity_poly.type
_entity_poly.pdbx_seq_one_letter_code
_entity_poly.pdbx_strand_id
1 'polypeptide(L)' 'MTRKKTKISVSRTTIVSLYESRDIDAVLSFDSDFNGLVERVEPGG' A
#
# COMPACT_ATOMS: atom_id res chain seq x y z
N MET A 1 4.29 24.20 -2.24
CA MET A 1 4.19 22.73 -2.39
C MET A 1 3.97 22.11 -1.03
N THR A 2 2.74 21.77 -0.68
CA THR A 2 2.39 21.20 0.63
C THR A 2 2.71 19.70 0.59
N ARG A 3 3.78 19.26 1.26
CA ARG A 3 4.02 17.82 1.47
C ARG A 3 2.86 17.27 2.29
N LYS A 4 1.98 16.47 1.68
CA LYS A 4 0.96 15.70 2.39
C LYS A 4 1.73 14.71 3.26
N LYS A 5 1.76 14.90 4.59
CA LYS A 5 2.26 13.89 5.52
C LYS A 5 1.31 12.70 5.43
N THR A 6 1.63 11.70 4.62
CA THR A 6 0.86 10.46 4.56
C THR A 6 1.00 9.77 5.92
N LYS A 7 -0.09 9.74 6.68
CA LYS A 7 -0.12 9.06 7.99
C LYS A 7 -0.15 7.56 7.72
N ILE A 8 1.02 6.93 7.69
CA ILE A 8 1.15 5.47 7.60
C ILE A 8 0.79 4.87 8.96
N SER A 9 -0.17 3.95 8.98
CA SER A 9 -0.51 3.15 10.14
C SER A 9 0.42 1.93 10.25
N VAL A 10 0.56 1.39 11.46
CA VAL A 10 1.35 0.17 11.71
C VAL A 10 0.91 -0.97 10.79
N SER A 11 -0.40 -1.14 10.58
CA SER A 11 -0.95 -2.18 9.70
C SER A 11 -0.48 -2.06 8.26
N ARG A 12 -0.40 -0.84 7.71
CA ARG A 12 0.12 -0.61 6.35
C ARG A 12 1.61 -0.91 6.29
N THR A 13 2.40 -0.48 7.28
CA THR A 13 3.83 -0.79 7.34
C THR A 13 4.09 -2.29 7.35
N THR A 14 3.34 -3.06 8.14
CA THR A 14 3.53 -4.51 8.22
C THR A 14 3.15 -5.21 6.91
N ILE A 15 2.12 -4.70 6.20
CA ILE A 15 1.73 -5.25 4.90
C ILE A 15 2.80 -4.97 3.84
N VAL A 16 3.33 -3.75 3.78
CA VAL A 16 4.43 -3.41 2.86
C VAL A 16 5.68 -4.26 3.16
N SER A 17 6.04 -4.43 4.43
CA SER A 17 7.17 -5.28 4.82
C SER A 17 6.98 -6.76 4.46
N LEU A 18 5.75 -7.29 4.59
CA LEU A 18 5.42 -8.64 4.14
C LEU A 18 5.53 -8.80 2.62
N TYR A 19 5.17 -7.74 1.90
CA TYR A 19 5.22 -7.67 0.46
C TYR A 19 6.67 -7.75 -0.06
N GLU A 20 7.53 -6.87 0.45
CA GLU A 20 8.95 -6.83 0.11
C GLU A 20 9.69 -8.13 0.48
N SER A 21 9.27 -8.81 1.55
CA SER A 21 9.93 -10.04 2.01
C SER A 21 9.45 -11.32 1.33
N ARG A 22 8.36 -11.29 0.56
CA ARG A 22 7.71 -12.48 0.02
C ARG A 22 7.54 -12.48 -1.51
N ASP A 23 8.16 -11.53 -2.20
CA ASP A 23 8.09 -11.41 -3.66
C ASP A 23 6.64 -11.43 -4.16
N ILE A 24 5.80 -10.61 -3.53
CA ILE A 24 4.40 -10.46 -3.92
C ILE A 24 4.33 -9.31 -4.93
N ASP A 25 3.73 -9.52 -6.09
CA ASP A 25 3.71 -8.52 -7.17
C ASP A 25 2.60 -7.47 -7.03
N ALA A 26 1.41 -7.85 -6.54
CA ALA A 26 0.23 -6.96 -6.40
C ALA A 26 -0.53 -7.14 -5.07
N VAL A 27 -1.03 -6.03 -4.46
CA VAL A 27 -2.03 -6.08 -3.37
C VAL A 27 -3.42 -5.70 -3.91
N LEU A 28 -4.38 -6.61 -3.77
CA LEU A 28 -5.80 -6.28 -3.94
C LEU A 28 -6.32 -5.56 -2.68
N SER A 29 -6.74 -4.31 -2.80
CA SER A 29 -7.19 -3.52 -1.64
C SER A 29 -8.19 -2.43 -2.00
N PHE A 30 -9.22 -2.25 -1.15
CA PHE A 30 -10.11 -1.08 -1.23
C PHE A 30 -9.48 0.19 -0.64
N ASP A 31 -8.39 0.07 0.11
CA ASP A 31 -7.71 1.20 0.76
C ASP A 31 -6.76 1.89 -0.23
N SER A 32 -7.15 3.07 -0.71
CA SER A 32 -6.37 3.86 -1.66
C SER A 32 -5.10 4.47 -1.06
N ASP A 33 -4.89 4.39 0.26
CA ASP A 33 -3.63 4.82 0.88
C ASP A 33 -2.47 3.85 0.59
N PHE A 34 -2.73 2.67 0.00
CA PHE A 34 -1.67 1.83 -0.58
C PHE A 34 -1.17 2.33 -1.93
N ASN A 35 -1.89 3.26 -2.59
CA ASN A 35 -1.45 3.83 -3.86
C ASN A 35 -0.10 4.54 -3.67
N GLY A 36 0.90 4.11 -4.43
CA GLY A 36 2.26 4.63 -4.33
C GLY A 36 3.10 4.05 -3.18
N LEU A 37 2.55 3.13 -2.38
CA LEU A 37 3.32 2.31 -1.44
C LEU A 37 3.65 0.93 -2.03
N VAL A 38 2.69 0.35 -2.76
CA VAL A 38 2.80 -0.93 -3.47
C VAL A 38 1.98 -0.86 -4.76
N GLU A 39 2.17 -1.82 -5.64
CA GLU A 39 1.26 -2.02 -6.77
C GLU A 39 -0.10 -2.48 -6.24
N ARG A 40 -1.08 -1.58 -6.30
CA ARG A 40 -2.44 -1.82 -5.82
C ARG A 40 -3.36 -2.15 -6.99
N VAL A 41 -4.06 -3.27 -6.89
CA VAL A 41 -5.21 -3.59 -7.72
C VAL A 41 -6.46 -3.07 -7.03
N GLU A 42 -7.19 -2.21 -7.72
CA GLU A 42 -8.49 -1.71 -7.27
C GLU A 42 -9.57 -2.79 -7.49
N PRO A 43 -10.28 -3.23 -6.44
CA PRO A 43 -11.36 -4.19 -6.62
C PRO A 43 -12.53 -3.55 -7.36
N GLY A 44 -12.97 -4.18 -8.45
CA GLY A 44 -14.14 -3.75 -9.22
C GLY A 44 -13.83 -3.09 -10.58
N GLY A 45 -12.57 -2.71 -10.83
CA GLY A 45 -12.13 -2.10 -12.09
C GLY A 45 -12.39 -0.60 -12.18
#